data_AF-A0A4S4KL94-F1
#
_entry.id   AF-A0A4S4KL94-F1
#
_cell.length_a   1.000
_cell.length_b   1.000
_cell.length_c   1.000
_cell.angle_alpha   90.00
_cell.angle_beta   90.00
_cell.angle_gamma   90.00
#
_symmetry.space_group_name_H-M   'P 1'
#
loop_
_entity.id
_entity.type
_entity.pdbx_description
1 polymer ?
#
loop_
_entity_poly.entity_id
_entity_poly.type
_entity_poly.pdbx_seq_one_letter_code
_entity_poly.pdbx_strand_id
1 'polypeptide(L)'
;MPDIHKLSVLKDATAASVPADSQCDHTVELQVLDFVAKQAKLCEVLTAMANAGQTKESLLGPASETISGIQNLNFLNKVVNNNKRLVVQRALNGKTQGSKDKDTAVGNYLALVKGDSVQIASALDANIATIITTAQTVLQGLPDGTPKRGDKDRAKKEALTTALANYDKTKTVTAAWNNVLAVAPHS
;
A
#
# COMPACT_ATOMS: atom_id res chain seq x y z
N MET A 1 2.79 40.84 -7.54
CA MET A 1 3.47 39.65 -6.98
C MET A 1 2.40 38.80 -6.32
N PRO A 2 2.24 37.56 -6.78
CA PRO A 2 2.83 36.45 -6.03
C PRO A 2 3.63 35.50 -6.92
N ASP A 3 4.75 35.04 -6.36
CA ASP A 3 5.67 34.03 -6.88
C ASP A 3 5.26 32.70 -6.24
N ILE A 4 4.67 31.80 -7.03
CA ILE A 4 4.32 30.44 -6.59
C ILE A 4 5.42 29.53 -7.10
N HIS A 5 6.10 28.92 -6.12
CA HIS A 5 7.17 27.96 -6.27
C HIS A 5 6.99 27.01 -7.46
N LYS A 6 8.02 27.01 -8.31
CA LYS A 6 8.32 26.02 -9.35
C LYS A 6 8.08 24.59 -8.85
N LEU A 7 6.93 24.04 -9.21
CA LEU A 7 6.81 22.61 -9.49
C LEU A 7 7.80 22.33 -10.63
N SER A 8 8.86 21.60 -10.33
CA SER A 8 9.74 21.04 -11.36
C SER A 8 8.96 19.93 -12.04
N VAL A 9 8.12 20.34 -12.99
CA VAL A 9 7.39 19.46 -13.90
C VAL A 9 8.44 18.58 -14.58
N LEU A 10 8.29 17.26 -14.44
CA LEU A 10 8.96 16.28 -15.27
C LEU A 10 8.86 16.78 -16.71
N LYS A 11 10.01 16.94 -17.39
CA LYS A 11 10.04 17.32 -18.80
C LYS A 11 9.05 16.41 -19.54
N ASP A 12 7.98 17.00 -20.07
CA ASP A 12 7.05 16.33 -20.98
C ASP A 12 7.89 15.70 -22.09
N ALA A 13 8.16 14.40 -21.96
CA ALA A 13 8.48 13.59 -23.10
C ALA A 13 7.17 13.57 -23.90
N THR A 14 7.12 14.40 -24.94
CA THR A 14 6.08 14.39 -25.96
C THR A 14 6.13 13.05 -26.71
N ALA A 15 5.76 11.96 -26.04
CA ALA A 15 5.49 10.70 -26.68
C ALA A 15 4.19 10.89 -27.48
N ALA A 16 4.32 11.10 -28.79
CA ALA A 16 3.21 11.31 -29.72
C ALA A 16 2.17 10.17 -29.72
N SER A 17 2.51 9.02 -29.11
CA SER A 17 1.61 7.92 -28.81
C SER A 17 2.24 7.02 -27.74
N VAL A 18 1.40 6.28 -27.02
CA VAL A 18 1.86 5.20 -26.12
C VAL A 18 2.62 4.17 -26.97
N PRO A 19 3.86 3.79 -26.63
CA PRO A 19 4.64 2.85 -27.42
C PRO A 19 3.91 1.51 -27.61
N ALA A 20 4.10 0.88 -28.77
CA ALA A 20 3.58 -0.46 -29.03
C ALA A 20 3.96 -1.44 -27.91
N ASP A 21 3.06 -2.37 -27.59
CA ASP A 21 3.19 -3.33 -26.50
C ASP A 21 3.30 -2.74 -25.08
N SER A 22 2.92 -1.48 -24.88
CA SER A 22 2.79 -0.92 -23.53
C SER A 22 1.47 -1.33 -22.86
N GLN A 23 1.52 -1.52 -21.55
CA GLN A 23 0.38 -1.77 -20.67
C GLN A 23 0.40 -0.75 -19.53
N CYS A 24 -0.78 -0.41 -19.00
CA CYS A 24 -0.88 0.40 -17.80
C CYS A 24 -0.45 -0.46 -16.59
N ASP A 25 0.55 0.02 -15.85
CA ASP A 25 1.10 -0.59 -14.64
C ASP A 25 0.78 0.29 -13.42
N HIS A 26 0.67 -0.36 -12.25
CA HIS A 26 0.68 0.31 -10.96
C HIS A 26 2.08 0.28 -10.39
N THR A 27 2.75 1.43 -10.34
CA THR A 27 4.13 1.59 -9.89
C THR A 27 4.40 0.88 -8.56
N VAL A 28 3.59 1.16 -7.53
CA VAL A 28 3.46 0.34 -6.32
C VAL A 28 2.35 -0.68 -6.53
N GLU A 29 2.66 -1.97 -6.41
CA GLU A 29 1.69 -3.03 -6.65
C GLU A 29 0.76 -3.27 -5.45
N LEU A 30 -0.50 -3.61 -5.74
CA LEU A 30 -1.51 -3.96 -4.72
C LEU A 30 -1.06 -5.12 -3.81
N GLN A 31 -0.20 -6.02 -4.29
CA GLN A 31 0.34 -7.11 -3.45
C GLN A 31 1.22 -6.61 -2.30
N VAL A 32 1.80 -5.41 -2.39
CA VAL A 32 2.57 -4.79 -1.31
C VAL A 32 1.63 -4.40 -0.17
N LEU A 33 0.48 -3.83 -0.50
CA LEU A 33 -0.58 -3.52 0.47
C LEU A 33 -1.13 -4.79 1.14
N ASP A 34 -1.42 -5.84 0.36
CA ASP A 34 -1.87 -7.12 0.91
C ASP A 34 -0.83 -7.75 1.86
N PHE A 35 0.45 -7.71 1.48
CA PHE A 35 1.55 -8.18 2.31
C PHE A 35 1.62 -7.41 3.63
N VAL A 36 1.59 -6.08 3.59
CA VAL A 36 1.64 -5.24 4.80
C VAL A 36 0.40 -5.42 5.65
N ALA A 37 -0.79 -5.50 5.05
CA ALA A 37 -2.03 -5.69 5.79
C ALA A 37 -2.02 -7.00 6.60
N LYS A 38 -1.40 -8.05 6.07
CA LYS A 38 -1.19 -9.33 6.77
C LYS A 38 -0.12 -9.23 7.85
N GLN A 39 1.06 -8.71 7.49
CA GLN A 39 2.21 -8.63 8.41
C GLN A 39 1.94 -7.71 9.60
N ALA A 40 1.29 -6.57 9.36
CA ALA A 40 0.92 -5.59 10.38
C ALA A 40 -0.32 -6.01 11.19
N LYS A 41 -1.00 -7.11 10.82
CA LYS A 41 -2.31 -7.51 11.36
C LYS A 41 -3.42 -6.46 11.18
N LEU A 42 -3.30 -5.61 10.17
CA LEU A 42 -4.33 -4.61 9.83
C LEU A 42 -5.68 -5.26 9.52
N CYS A 43 -5.69 -6.46 8.94
CA CYS A 43 -6.92 -7.21 8.67
C CYS A 43 -7.74 -7.52 9.94
N GLU A 44 -7.09 -7.72 11.09
CA GLU A 44 -7.79 -7.93 12.37
C GLU A 44 -8.51 -6.64 12.79
N VAL A 45 -7.84 -5.49 12.65
CA VAL A 45 -8.41 -4.18 12.96
C VAL A 45 -9.61 -3.88 12.06
N LEU A 46 -9.46 -4.08 10.75
CA LEU A 46 -10.55 -3.87 9.79
C LEU A 46 -11.77 -4.76 10.07
N THR A 47 -11.53 -6.02 10.45
CA THR A 47 -12.60 -6.97 10.82
C THR A 47 -13.31 -6.52 12.09
N ALA A 48 -12.57 -6.12 13.13
CA ALA A 48 -13.14 -5.61 14.36
C ALA A 48 -13.94 -4.31 14.14
N MET A 49 -13.44 -3.42 13.28
CA MET A 49 -14.12 -2.18 12.88
C MET A 49 -15.42 -2.45 12.12
N ALA A 50 -15.42 -3.42 11.21
CA ALA A 50 -16.64 -3.85 10.54
C ALA A 50 -17.69 -4.39 11.53
N ASN A 51 -17.26 -5.19 12.53
CA ASN A 51 -18.14 -5.67 13.60
C ASN A 51 -18.66 -4.53 14.50
N ALA A 52 -17.92 -3.42 14.59
CA ALA A 52 -18.32 -2.18 15.26
C ALA A 52 -19.19 -1.26 14.37
N GLY A 53 -19.54 -1.68 13.15
CA GLY A 53 -20.46 -0.96 12.26
C GLY A 53 -19.80 -0.01 11.26
N GLN A 54 -18.47 -0.03 11.12
CA GLN A 54 -17.76 0.77 10.12
C GLN A 54 -17.81 0.10 8.74
N THR A 55 -17.88 0.89 7.68
CA THR A 55 -17.95 0.37 6.31
C THR A 55 -16.57 0.22 5.70
N LYS A 56 -16.44 -0.69 4.73
CA LYS A 56 -15.20 -0.84 3.96
C LYS A 56 -14.81 0.46 3.26
N GLU A 57 -15.79 1.18 2.72
CA GLU A 57 -15.58 2.42 1.97
C GLU A 57 -15.01 3.53 2.87
N SER A 58 -15.55 3.70 4.09
CA SER A 58 -15.05 4.73 5.01
C SER A 58 -13.62 4.48 5.48
N LEU A 59 -13.18 3.21 5.50
CA LEU A 59 -11.85 2.82 5.97
C LEU A 59 -10.83 2.72 4.83
N LEU A 60 -11.19 2.08 3.71
CA LEU A 60 -10.27 1.77 2.62
C LEU A 60 -10.36 2.72 1.42
N GLY A 61 -11.35 3.61 1.37
CA GLY A 61 -11.54 4.57 0.27
C GLY A 61 -10.26 5.36 -0.06
N PRO A 62 -9.64 6.07 0.91
CA PRO A 62 -8.43 6.84 0.66
C PRO A 62 -7.25 6.00 0.14
N ALA A 63 -7.07 4.78 0.68
CA ALA A 63 -6.04 3.86 0.20
C ALA A 63 -6.33 3.35 -1.22
N SER A 64 -7.60 3.09 -1.54
CA SER A 64 -8.05 2.68 -2.86
C SER A 64 -7.87 3.79 -3.90
N GLU A 65 -8.12 5.04 -3.53
CA GLU A 65 -7.88 6.22 -4.38
C GLU A 65 -6.39 6.42 -4.63
N THR A 66 -5.56 6.27 -3.60
CA THR A 66 -4.10 6.42 -3.73
C THR A 66 -3.50 5.34 -4.62
N ILE A 67 -3.91 4.07 -4.45
CA ILE A 67 -3.36 2.98 -5.27
C ILE A 67 -3.83 3.06 -6.73
N SER A 68 -5.06 3.55 -6.97
CA SER A 68 -5.64 3.66 -8.32
C SER A 68 -5.40 5.03 -8.96
N GLY A 69 -4.77 5.95 -8.25
CA GLY A 69 -4.55 7.32 -8.67
C GLY A 69 -3.55 7.42 -9.81
N ILE A 70 -3.71 8.44 -10.65
CA ILE A 70 -2.86 8.65 -11.85
C ILE A 70 -1.36 8.71 -11.51
N GLN A 71 -1.02 9.17 -10.30
CA GLN A 71 0.37 9.22 -9.82
C GLN A 71 0.99 7.83 -9.71
N ASN A 72 0.19 6.80 -9.44
CA ASN A 72 0.64 5.41 -9.40
C ASN A 72 0.61 4.72 -10.76
N LEU A 73 0.04 5.35 -11.79
CA LEU A 73 -0.10 4.74 -13.12
C LEU A 73 1.06 5.10 -14.04
N ASN A 74 1.62 4.10 -14.71
CA ASN A 74 2.67 4.29 -15.71
C ASN A 74 2.42 3.39 -16.92
N PHE A 75 2.81 3.84 -18.11
CA PHE A 75 2.85 2.97 -19.29
C PHE A 75 4.17 2.22 -19.34
N LEU A 76 4.09 0.89 -19.31
CA LEU A 76 5.25 0.02 -19.23
C LEU A 76 5.17 -1.07 -20.29
N ASN A 77 6.33 -1.46 -20.84
CA ASN A 77 6.39 -2.59 -21.75
C ASN A 77 5.78 -3.85 -21.12
N LYS A 78 4.94 -4.56 -21.88
CA LYS A 78 4.21 -5.76 -21.46
C LYS A 78 5.09 -6.84 -20.83
N VAL A 79 6.31 -7.05 -21.32
CA VAL A 79 7.23 -8.06 -20.76
C VAL A 79 7.65 -7.64 -19.35
N VAL A 80 8.00 -6.37 -19.15
CA VAL A 80 8.39 -5.84 -17.84
C VAL A 80 7.20 -5.86 -16.89
N ASN A 81 6.03 -5.37 -17.32
CA ASN A 81 4.80 -5.36 -16.54
C ASN A 81 4.40 -6.78 -16.07
N ASN A 82 4.37 -7.76 -16.97
CA ASN A 82 4.02 -9.13 -16.63
C ASN A 82 5.02 -9.80 -15.69
N ASN A 83 6.29 -9.39 -15.72
CA ASN A 83 7.34 -9.96 -14.89
C ASN A 83 7.50 -9.25 -13.53
N LYS A 84 7.01 -8.01 -13.41
CA LYS A 84 7.09 -7.18 -12.22
C LYS A 84 6.52 -7.87 -10.99
N ARG A 85 5.32 -8.46 -11.12
CA ARG A 85 4.64 -9.19 -10.04
C ARG A 85 5.53 -10.24 -9.38
N LEU A 86 6.29 -10.97 -10.19
CA LEU A 86 7.18 -12.04 -9.73
C LEU A 86 8.37 -11.48 -8.94
N VAL A 87 9.00 -10.41 -9.43
CA VAL A 87 10.13 -9.74 -8.78
C VAL A 87 9.70 -9.16 -7.43
N VAL A 88 8.57 -8.45 -7.41
CA VAL A 88 7.98 -7.90 -6.18
C VAL A 88 7.64 -9.02 -5.20
N GLN A 89 6.97 -10.08 -5.64
CA GLN A 89 6.60 -11.20 -4.77
C GLN A 89 7.83 -11.90 -4.18
N ARG A 90 8.90 -12.10 -4.96
CA ARG A 90 10.15 -12.68 -4.43
C ARG A 90 10.77 -11.79 -3.37
N ALA A 91 10.83 -10.48 -3.62
CA ALA A 91 11.39 -9.53 -2.68
C ALA A 91 10.61 -9.49 -1.36
N LEU A 92 9.28 -9.42 -1.42
CA LEU A 92 8.41 -9.42 -0.24
C LEU A 92 8.57 -10.70 0.60
N ASN A 93 8.82 -11.84 -0.05
CA ASN A 93 9.01 -13.13 0.62
C ASN A 93 10.48 -13.44 0.96
N GLY A 94 11.42 -12.50 0.80
CA GLY A 94 12.84 -12.72 1.05
C GLY A 94 13.48 -13.80 0.16
N LYS A 95 12.91 -14.06 -1.02
CA LYS A 95 13.43 -15.05 -1.97
C LYS A 95 14.48 -14.42 -2.87
N THR A 96 15.47 -15.23 -3.27
CA THR A 96 16.49 -14.84 -4.25
C THR A 96 15.84 -14.37 -5.55
N GLN A 97 16.33 -13.26 -6.09
CA GLN A 97 15.91 -12.75 -7.39
C GLN A 97 16.50 -13.59 -8.52
N GLY A 98 15.82 -13.60 -9.67
CA GLY A 98 16.40 -14.18 -10.86
C GLY A 98 17.38 -13.21 -11.53
N SER A 99 18.18 -13.76 -12.45
CA SER A 99 19.22 -13.03 -13.19
C SER A 99 18.91 -12.92 -14.68
N LYS A 100 17.68 -13.22 -15.09
CA LYS A 100 17.24 -13.13 -16.50
C LYS A 100 17.07 -11.66 -16.87
N ASP A 101 17.29 -11.31 -18.14
CA ASP A 101 17.17 -9.93 -18.65
C ASP A 101 15.85 -9.26 -18.28
N LYS A 102 14.74 -10.01 -18.28
CA LYS A 102 13.41 -9.52 -17.88
C LYS A 102 13.29 -9.19 -16.39
N ASP A 103 14.06 -9.84 -15.52
CA ASP A 103 14.10 -9.53 -14.09
C ASP A 103 14.94 -8.24 -13.92
N THR A 104 16.08 -8.14 -14.61
CA THR A 104 16.91 -6.92 -14.65
C THR A 104 16.16 -5.71 -15.20
N ALA A 105 15.38 -5.89 -16.27
CA ALA A 105 14.55 -4.83 -16.85
C ALA A 105 13.50 -4.30 -15.85
N VAL A 106 12.94 -5.18 -15.00
CA VAL A 106 12.05 -4.75 -13.91
C VAL A 106 12.82 -3.90 -12.90
N GLY A 107 14.01 -4.32 -12.44
CA GLY A 107 14.75 -3.52 -11.46
C GLY A 107 15.22 -2.18 -12.01
N ASN A 108 15.63 -2.13 -13.29
CA ASN A 108 15.95 -0.86 -13.97
C ASN A 108 14.72 0.07 -14.02
N TYR A 109 13.54 -0.47 -14.34
CA TYR A 109 12.28 0.28 -14.29
C TYR A 109 11.98 0.78 -12.86
N LEU A 110 12.08 -0.09 -11.85
CA LEU A 110 11.85 0.26 -10.44
C LEU A 110 12.82 1.34 -9.94
N ALA A 111 14.08 1.32 -10.41
CA ALA A 111 15.05 2.36 -10.10
C ALA A 111 14.65 3.73 -10.69
N LEU A 112 14.10 3.74 -11.91
CA LEU A 112 13.65 4.95 -12.60
C LEU A 112 12.46 5.61 -11.89
N VAL A 113 11.50 4.82 -11.41
CA VAL A 113 10.29 5.29 -10.71
C VAL A 113 10.46 5.38 -9.18
N LYS A 114 11.69 5.23 -8.68
CA LYS A 114 11.97 5.13 -7.24
C LYS A 114 11.38 6.30 -6.44
N GLY A 115 11.62 7.54 -6.87
CA GLY A 115 11.17 8.74 -6.15
C GLY A 115 9.65 8.75 -5.97
N ASP A 116 8.93 8.67 -7.08
CA ASP A 116 7.46 8.73 -7.10
C ASP A 116 6.84 7.51 -6.39
N SER A 117 7.40 6.31 -6.59
CA SER A 117 6.91 5.09 -5.96
C SER A 117 7.04 5.11 -4.43
N VAL A 118 8.11 5.71 -3.89
CA VAL A 118 8.28 5.88 -2.44
C VAL A 118 7.29 6.91 -1.89
N GLN A 119 6.98 7.98 -2.64
CA GLN A 119 5.94 8.94 -2.22
C GLN A 119 4.56 8.29 -2.15
N ILE A 120 4.22 7.45 -3.13
CA ILE A 120 2.96 6.68 -3.13
C ILE A 120 2.92 5.72 -1.94
N ALA A 121 4.01 4.99 -1.69
CA ALA A 121 4.11 4.10 -0.53
C ALA A 121 3.91 4.87 0.80
N SER A 122 4.49 6.07 0.92
CA SER A 122 4.32 6.93 2.08
C SER A 122 2.89 7.46 2.23
N ALA A 123 2.21 7.78 1.13
CA ALA A 123 0.80 8.18 1.16
C ALA A 123 -0.10 7.02 1.61
N LEU A 124 0.19 5.79 1.17
CA LEU A 124 -0.49 4.59 1.64
C LEU A 124 -0.27 4.35 3.14
N ASP A 125 0.93 4.61 3.66
CA ASP A 125 1.20 4.55 5.11
C ASP A 125 0.35 5.57 5.89
N ALA A 126 0.21 6.80 5.37
CA ALA A 126 -0.65 7.81 5.99
C ALA A 126 -2.14 7.41 5.98
N ASN A 127 -2.61 6.77 4.91
CA ASN A 127 -3.97 6.23 4.84
C ASN A 127 -4.18 5.11 5.87
N ILE A 128 -3.21 4.21 6.04
CA ILE A 128 -3.25 3.17 7.07
C ILE A 128 -3.25 3.78 8.47
N ALA A 129 -2.41 4.78 8.73
CA ALA A 129 -2.39 5.49 10.02
C ALA A 129 -3.74 6.16 10.35
N THR A 130 -4.43 6.67 9.32
CA THR A 130 -5.79 7.23 9.45
C THR A 130 -6.79 6.16 9.88
N ILE A 131 -6.75 4.95 9.27
CA ILE A 131 -7.59 3.81 9.69
C ILE A 131 -7.38 3.49 11.18
N ILE A 132 -6.13 3.45 11.62
CA ILE A 132 -5.79 3.15 13.02
C ILE A 132 -6.28 4.25 13.96
N THR A 133 -6.14 5.51 13.59
CA THR A 133 -6.65 6.65 14.37
C THR A 133 -8.17 6.58 14.49
N THR A 134 -8.88 6.31 13.39
CA THR A 134 -10.34 6.13 13.40
C THR A 134 -10.74 4.93 14.27
N ALA A 135 -9.98 3.84 14.25
CA ALA A 135 -10.23 2.67 15.09
C ALA A 135 -10.08 2.96 16.58
N GLN A 136 -9.11 3.77 16.97
CA GLN A 136 -8.96 4.24 18.35
C GLN A 136 -10.15 5.11 18.79
N THR A 137 -10.61 6.01 17.93
CA THR A 137 -11.81 6.84 18.19
C THR A 137 -13.06 5.99 18.34
N VAL A 138 -13.26 4.99 17.46
CA VAL A 138 -14.39 4.04 17.58
C VAL A 138 -14.32 3.28 18.89
N LEU A 139 -13.13 2.78 19.28
CA LEU A 139 -12.96 2.07 20.55
C LEU A 139 -13.38 2.92 21.76
N GLN A 140 -13.03 4.20 21.77
CA GLN A 140 -13.41 5.13 22.85
C GLN A 140 -14.92 5.36 22.91
N GLY A 141 -15.61 5.32 21.76
CA GLY A 141 -17.06 5.47 21.68
C GLY A 141 -17.86 4.18 21.94
N LEU A 142 -17.21 3.02 21.99
CA LEU A 142 -17.91 1.75 22.24
C LEU A 142 -18.32 1.61 23.72
N PRO A 143 -19.57 1.21 24.00
CA PRO A 143 -20.01 0.91 25.35
C PRO A 143 -19.21 -0.26 25.95
N ASP A 144 -18.96 -0.22 27.26
CA ASP A 144 -18.26 -1.31 27.98
C ASP A 144 -19.05 -2.63 27.99
N GLY A 145 -20.35 -2.56 27.69
CA GLY A 145 -21.27 -3.70 27.80
C GLY A 145 -21.49 -4.11 29.26
N THR A 146 -22.08 -5.28 29.44
CA THR A 146 -22.31 -5.88 30.76
C THR A 146 -21.47 -7.14 30.98
N PRO A 147 -21.27 -7.58 32.24
CA PRO A 147 -20.58 -8.83 32.54
C PRO A 147 -21.29 -10.09 32.01
N LYS A 148 -22.53 -9.98 31.53
CA LYS A 148 -23.36 -11.10 31.10
C LYS A 148 -22.72 -11.83 29.91
N ARG A 149 -22.82 -13.16 29.92
CA ARG A 149 -22.38 -14.00 28.80
C ARG A 149 -23.21 -13.66 27.55
N GLY A 150 -22.54 -13.43 26.42
CA GLY A 150 -23.20 -13.10 25.15
C GLY A 150 -23.47 -11.61 24.92
N ASP A 151 -22.98 -10.74 25.80
CA ASP A 151 -23.02 -9.29 25.61
C ASP A 151 -22.20 -8.89 24.37
N LYS A 152 -22.90 -8.43 23.33
CA LYS A 152 -22.27 -8.08 22.04
C LYS A 152 -21.42 -6.83 22.12
N ASP A 153 -21.76 -5.91 23.03
CA ASP A 153 -21.05 -4.64 23.17
C ASP A 153 -19.69 -4.87 23.82
N ARG A 154 -19.65 -5.64 24.90
CA ARG A 154 -18.40 -6.10 25.51
C ARG A 154 -17.52 -6.84 24.51
N ALA A 155 -18.10 -7.80 23.77
CA ALA A 155 -17.36 -8.61 22.80
C ALA A 155 -16.76 -7.76 21.65
N LYS A 156 -17.49 -6.75 21.14
CA LYS A 156 -16.99 -5.82 20.12
C LYS A 156 -15.82 -4.99 20.67
N LYS A 157 -15.96 -4.46 21.90
CA LYS A 157 -14.94 -3.64 22.54
C LYS A 157 -13.66 -4.43 22.80
N GLU A 158 -13.78 -5.65 23.33
CA GLU A 158 -12.66 -6.57 23.55
C GLU A 158 -11.95 -6.94 22.23
N ALA A 159 -12.73 -7.25 21.18
CA ALA A 159 -12.18 -7.58 19.87
C ALA A 159 -11.39 -6.43 19.26
N LEU A 160 -11.93 -5.20 19.28
CA LEU A 160 -11.23 -4.02 18.76
C LEU A 160 -10.01 -3.65 19.59
N THR A 161 -10.09 -3.77 20.92
CA THR A 161 -8.95 -3.58 21.83
C THR A 161 -7.82 -4.55 21.49
N THR A 162 -8.15 -5.84 21.34
CA THR A 162 -7.18 -6.89 21.02
C THR A 162 -6.55 -6.67 19.64
N ALA A 163 -7.37 -6.33 18.64
CA ALA A 163 -6.88 -6.06 17.28
C ALA A 163 -5.92 -4.86 17.24
N LEU A 164 -6.24 -3.77 17.95
CA LEU A 164 -5.36 -2.60 18.06
C LEU A 164 -4.07 -2.89 18.83
N ALA A 165 -4.12 -3.73 19.86
CA ALA A 165 -2.92 -4.17 20.59
C ALA A 165 -2.01 -5.08 19.75
N ASN A 166 -2.61 -5.88 18.88
CA ASN A 166 -1.90 -6.78 17.97
C ASN A 166 -1.29 -6.07 16.75
N TYR A 167 -1.83 -4.91 16.37
CA TYR A 167 -1.39 -4.16 15.19
C TYR A 167 0.08 -3.74 15.31
N ASP A 168 0.91 -4.18 14.36
CA ASP A 168 2.33 -3.84 14.31
C ASP A 168 2.57 -2.62 13.42
N LYS A 169 2.61 -1.44 14.05
CA LYS A 169 2.90 -0.16 13.38
C LYS A 169 4.27 -0.06 12.73
N THR A 170 5.18 -1.01 12.99
CA THR A 170 6.52 -1.02 12.38
C THR A 170 6.53 -1.64 10.98
N LYS A 171 5.47 -2.37 10.61
CA LYS A 171 5.31 -2.96 9.28
C LYS A 171 4.58 -1.96 8.39
N THR A 172 5.33 -1.27 7.54
CA THR A 172 4.80 -0.22 6.66
C THR A 172 4.96 -0.56 5.19
N VAL A 173 4.12 0.05 4.34
CA VAL A 173 4.20 -0.02 2.88
C VAL A 173 5.52 0.55 2.40
N THR A 174 5.96 1.69 2.96
CA THR A 174 7.26 2.28 2.62
C THR A 174 8.42 1.35 2.95
N ALA A 175 8.41 0.68 4.10
CA ALA A 175 9.48 -0.25 4.49
C ALA A 175 9.50 -1.49 3.58
N ALA A 176 8.33 -2.09 3.33
CA ALA A 176 8.21 -3.23 2.43
C ALA A 176 8.64 -2.87 0.99
N TRP A 177 8.23 -1.71 0.51
CA TRP A 177 8.57 -1.23 -0.83
C TRP A 177 10.05 -0.88 -0.96
N ASN A 178 10.65 -0.22 0.03
CA ASN A 178 12.09 0.03 0.04
C ASN A 178 12.90 -1.27 0.00
N ASN A 179 12.45 -2.33 0.67
CA ASN A 179 13.06 -3.64 0.54
C ASN A 179 12.95 -4.19 -0.89
N VAL A 180 11.78 -4.06 -1.53
CA VAL A 180 11.60 -4.43 -2.95
C VAL A 180 12.59 -3.69 -3.85
N LEU A 181 12.67 -2.37 -3.71
CA LEU A 181 13.58 -1.52 -4.48
C LEU A 181 15.05 -1.87 -4.24
N ALA A 182 15.43 -2.23 -3.01
CA ALA A 182 16.81 -2.55 -2.64
C ALA A 182 17.29 -3.89 -3.23
N VAL A 183 16.41 -4.88 -3.32
CA VAL A 183 16.78 -6.24 -3.75
C VAL A 183 16.48 -6.51 -5.22
N ALA A 184 15.72 -5.65 -5.90
CA ALA A 184 15.42 -5.84 -7.32
C ALA A 184 16.71 -5.86 -8.16
N PRO A 185 16.88 -6.83 -9.07
CA PRO A 185 18.09 -6.94 -9.88
C PRO A 185 18.13 -5.80 -10.90
N HIS A 186 19.24 -5.07 -10.96
CA HIS A 186 19.44 -3.94 -11.87
C HIS A 186 20.90 -3.91 -12.33
N SER A 187 21.16 -3.21 -13.45
CA SER A 187 22.49 -3.08 -14.07
C SER A 187 23.27 -1.90 -13.53
#